data_AF-A0A239BGB2-F1
#
_entry.id   AF-A0A239BGB2-F1
#
_cell.length_a   1.000
_cell.length_b   1.000
_cell.length_c   1.000
_cell.angle_alpha   90.00
_cell.angle_beta   90.00
_cell.angle_gamma   90.00
#
_symmetry.space_group_name_H-M   'P 1'
#
loop_
_entity.id
_entity.type
_entity.pdbx_description
1 polymer ?
#
loop_
_entity_poly.entity_id
_entity_poly.type
_entity_poly.pdbx_seq_one_letter_code
_entity_poly.pdbx_strand_id
1 'polypeptide(L)' 'MLAEKIRNARKALSALGGQVSEDAWAAIKCIQHELDDAGDQAEEIERNWPTPRDGTIVYNPITTSAEA' A
#
# COMPACT_ATOMS: atom_id res chain seq x y z
N MET A 1 2.85 0.61 -8.57
CA MET A 1 1.77 -0.02 -9.38
C MET A 1 0.72 -0.72 -8.51
N LEU A 2 1.11 -1.62 -7.62
CA LEU A 2 0.26 -2.28 -6.63
C LEU A 2 -0.20 -1.31 -5.53
N ALA A 3 0.72 -0.53 -4.94
CA ALA A 3 0.40 0.45 -3.90
C ALA A 3 -0.68 1.44 -4.35
N GLU A 4 -0.55 1.92 -5.59
CA GLU A 4 -1.53 2.81 -6.22
C GLU A 4 -2.90 2.14 -6.41
N LYS A 5 -2.94 0.88 -6.84
CA LYS A 5 -4.20 0.12 -6.99
C LYS A 5 -4.91 -0.05 -5.64
N ILE A 6 -4.17 -0.32 -4.58
CA ILE A 6 -4.72 -0.45 -3.22
C ILE A 6 -5.31 0.89 -2.77
N ARG A 7 -4.57 1.99 -2.91
CA ARG A 7 -5.06 3.35 -2.57
C ARG A 7 -6.28 3.75 -3.40
N ASN A 8 -6.36 3.32 -4.66
CA ASN A 8 -7.53 3.56 -5.51
C ASN A 8 -8.75 2.77 -5.03
N ALA A 9 -8.60 1.53 -4.57
CA ALA A 9 -9.69 0.76 -3.96
C ALA A 9 -10.20 1.45 -2.68
N ARG A 10 -9.28 1.91 -1.82
CA ARG A 10 -9.61 2.70 -0.63
C ARG A 10 -10.40 3.96 -0.97
N LYS A 11 -9.98 4.71 -2.00
CA LYS A 11 -10.71 5.90 -2.49
C LYS A 11 -12.09 5.56 -3.05
N ALA A 12 -12.23 4.44 -3.76
CA ALA A 12 -13.53 4.02 -4.29
C ALA A 12 -14.54 3.75 -3.17
N LEU A 13 -14.09 3.18 -2.05
CA LEU A 13 -14.94 2.98 -0.86
C LEU A 13 -15.44 4.31 -0.25
N SER A 14 -14.69 5.42 -0.40
CA SER A 14 -15.13 6.73 0.10
C SER A 14 -16.40 7.22 -0.60
N ALA A 15 -16.69 6.74 -1.81
CA ALA A 15 -17.91 7.11 -2.54
C ALA A 15 -19.19 6.58 -1.89
N LEU A 16 -19.10 5.58 -1.00
CA LEU A 16 -20.24 5.01 -0.30
C LEU A 16 -20.67 5.85 0.92
N GLY A 17 -19.97 6.93 1.24
CA GLY A 17 -20.29 7.81 2.37
C GLY A 17 -21.69 8.40 2.23
N GLY A 18 -22.54 8.16 3.23
CA GLY A 18 -23.94 8.59 3.23
C GLY A 18 -24.87 7.79 2.29
N GLN A 19 -24.36 6.78 1.59
CA GLN A 19 -25.16 5.86 0.75
C GLN A 19 -25.50 4.55 1.45
N VAL A 20 -24.84 4.27 2.57
CA VAL A 20 -25.02 3.07 3.39
C VAL A 20 -25.42 3.45 4.82
N SER A 21 -25.87 2.48 5.61
CA SER A 21 -26.14 2.69 7.04
C SER A 21 -24.85 3.04 7.80
N GLU A 22 -24.99 3.70 8.95
CA GLU A 22 -23.85 4.07 9.81
C GLU A 22 -23.03 2.85 10.25
N ASP A 23 -23.69 1.73 10.58
CA ASP A 23 -23.00 0.49 10.97
C ASP A 23 -22.15 -0.08 9.82
N ALA A 24 -22.70 -0.10 8.61
CA ALA A 24 -21.95 -0.52 7.42
C ALA A 24 -20.83 0.47 7.10
N TRP A 25 -21.06 1.76 7.29
CA TRP A 25 -20.06 2.80 7.11
C TRP A 25 -18.91 2.68 8.10
N ALA A 26 -19.18 2.31 9.36
CA ALA A 26 -18.15 2.03 10.35
C ALA A 26 -17.25 0.86 9.91
N ALA A 27 -17.83 -0.23 9.41
CA ALA A 27 -17.07 -1.35 8.87
C ALA A 27 -16.23 -0.96 7.64
N ILE A 28 -16.79 -0.14 6.73
CA ILE A 28 -16.05 0.38 5.57
C ILE A 28 -14.86 1.22 6.01
N LYS A 29 -15.00 2.08 7.02
CA LYS A 29 -13.87 2.87 7.54
C LYS A 29 -12.74 1.99 8.09
N CYS A 30 -13.06 0.89 8.77
CA CYS A 30 -12.05 -0.08 9.19
C CYS A 30 -11.31 -0.67 8.00
N ILE A 31 -12.03 -1.10 6.96
CA ILE A 31 -11.43 -1.62 5.72
C ILE A 31 -10.56 -0.57 5.03
N GLN A 32 -10.99 0.70 5.02
CA GLN A 32 -10.19 1.79 4.45
C GLN A 32 -8.86 2.00 5.17
N HIS A 33 -8.82 1.87 6.51
CA HIS A 33 -7.56 1.90 7.25
C HIS A 33 -6.65 0.73 6.90
N GLU A 34 -7.18 -0.50 6.86
CA GLU A 34 -6.39 -1.68 6.47
C GLU A 34 -5.81 -1.55 5.05
N LEU A 35 -6.56 -0.92 4.14
CA LEU A 35 -6.07 -0.63 2.79
C LEU A 35 -5.01 0.47 2.76
N ASP A 36 -5.09 1.48 3.64
CA ASP A 36 -4.05 2.50 3.75
C ASP A 36 -2.73 1.83 4.23
N ASP A 37 -2.78 0.98 5.27
CA ASP A 37 -1.63 0.21 5.77
C ASP A 37 -1.04 -0.74 4.71
N ALA A 38 -1.89 -1.49 4.01
CA ALA A 38 -1.45 -2.38 2.93
C ALA A 38 -0.85 -1.60 1.75
N GLY A 39 -1.36 -0.39 1.48
CA GLY A 39 -0.83 0.49 0.44
C GLY A 39 0.59 0.97 0.77
N ASP A 40 0.85 1.29 2.03
CA ASP A 40 2.16 1.72 2.51
C ASP A 40 3.18 0.58 2.47
N GLN A 41 2.79 -0.62 2.92
CA GLN A 41 3.64 -1.83 2.80
C GLN A 41 3.95 -2.17 1.34
N ALA A 42 2.95 -2.09 0.45
CA ALA A 42 3.16 -2.33 -0.97
C ALA A 42 4.10 -1.30 -1.58
N GLU A 43 4.03 -0.03 -1.16
CA GLU A 43 4.95 1.00 -1.65
C GLU A 43 6.39 0.74 -1.19
N GLU A 44 6.57 0.32 0.05
CA GLU A 44 7.89 -0.07 0.57
C GLU A 44 8.47 -1.24 -0.23
N ILE A 45 7.68 -2.27 -0.49
CA ILE A 45 8.08 -3.42 -1.33
C ILE A 45 8.44 -2.94 -2.74
N GLU A 46 7.62 -2.10 -3.36
CA GLU A 46 7.88 -1.59 -4.71
C GLU A 46 9.15 -0.75 -4.80
N ARG A 47 9.45 0.04 -3.77
CA ARG A 47 10.69 0.84 -3.69
C ARG A 47 11.93 -0.03 -3.50
N ASN A 48 11.79 -1.13 -2.77
CA ASN A 48 12.88 -2.05 -2.47
C ASN A 48 12.99 -3.19 -3.50
N TRP A 49 12.04 -3.28 -4.43
CA TRP A 49 12.08 -4.28 -5.48
C TRP A 49 13.19 -3.94 -6.48
N PRO A 50 14.12 -4.87 -6.75
CA PRO A 50 15.16 -4.63 -7.75
C PRO A 50 14.49 -4.50 -9.13
N THR A 51 14.49 -3.29 -9.68
CA THR A 51 14.09 -3.07 -11.06
C THR A 51 15.21 -3.58 -11.96
N PRO A 52 14.93 -4.47 -12.93
CA PRO A 52 15.94 -4.87 -13.89
C PRO A 52 16.36 -3.64 -14.69
N ARG A 53 17.60 -3.18 -14.47
CA ARG A 53 18.26 -2.28 -15.43
C ARG A 53 19.04 -3.20 -16.35
N ASP A 54 18.65 -3.24 -17.61
CA ASP A 54 19.42 -3.89 -18.68
C ASP A 54 19.80 -5.36 -18.43
N GLY A 55 18.86 -6.17 -17.90
CA GLY A 55 19.06 -7.61 -17.74
C GLY A 55 19.92 -8.02 -16.54
N THR A 56 20.32 -7.09 -15.68
CA THR A 56 20.97 -7.40 -14.40
C THR A 56 20.07 -6.98 -13.23
N ILE A 57 19.83 -7.91 -12.30
CA ILE A 57 19.17 -7.61 -11.03
C ILE A 57 20.18 -6.89 -10.15
N VAL A 58 20.03 -5.58 -10.01
CA VAL A 58 20.80 -4.78 -9.05
C VAL A 58 20.02 -4.75 -7.75
N TYR A 59 20.47 -5.51 -6.76
CA TYR A 59 19.99 -5.38 -5.38
C TYR A 59 20.43 -4.02 -4.84
N ASN A 60 19.49 -3.24 -4.32
CA ASN A 60 19.80 -2.05 -3.53
C ASN A 60 19.98 -2.51 -2.08
N PRO A 61 21.22 -2.57 -1.54
CA PRO A 61 21.39 -2.96 -0.16
C PRO A 61 20.90 -1.81 0.71
N ILE A 62 19.80 -2.01 1.41
CA ILE A 62 19.50 -1.19 2.58
C ILE A 62 20.68 -1.39 3.53
N THR A 63 21.48 -0.35 3.74
CA THR A 63 22.55 -0.32 4.73
C THR A 63 21.96 -0.54 6.11
N THR A 64 21.86 -1.80 6.53
CA THR A 64 21.92 -2.14 7.94
C THR A 64 23.37 -1.95 8.37
N SER A 65 23.65 -0.78 8.94
CA SER A 65 24.81 -0.61 9.81
C SER A 65 24.66 -1.60 10.96
N ALA A 66 25.32 -2.74 10.85
CA ALA A 66 25.66 -3.55 12.01
C ALA A 66 26.72 -2.76 12.78
N GLU A 67 26.31 -2.05 13.83
CA GLU A 67 27.24 -1.62 14.87
C GLU A 67 27.50 -2.82 15.81
N ALA A 68 28.77 -2.92 16.20
CA ALA A 68 29.46 -4.05 16.80
C ALA A 68 29.10 -4.32 18.27
#